data_AF-A0A1F4QNT4-F1
#
_entry.id   AF-A0A1F4QNT4-F1
#
_cell.length_a   1.000
_cell.length_b   1.000
_cell.length_c   1.000
_cell.angle_alpha   90.00
_cell.angle_beta   90.00
_cell.angle_gamma   90.00
#
_symmetry.space_group_name_H-M   'P 1'
#
loop_
_entity.id
_entity.type
_entity.pdbx_description
1 polymer ?
#
loop_
_entity_poly.entity_id
_entity_poly.type
_entity_poly.pdbx_seq_one_letter_code
_entity_poly.pdbx_strand_id
1 'polypeptide(L)'
;MDKSTAAATATEKVTTWVDKFKSYTNLDGFSERFNISSQQFIEVIAYLGVAFFVGFIFKKYSRSIIIGLIAIVVALVFLEAFEIVTIDWVQLRQMTGVHPQDTISGLISMWVELARTHIMLVISMILGFFIGYKVG
;
A
#
# COMPACT_ATOMS: atom_id res chain seq x y z
N MET A 1 -37.24 6.16 2.83
CA MET A 1 -36.11 6.53 3.72
C MET A 1 -34.91 6.77 2.84
N ASP A 2 -34.45 8.01 2.87
CA ASP A 2 -33.91 8.73 1.73
C ASP A 2 -32.39 8.52 1.58
N LYS A 3 -31.93 8.18 0.36
CA LYS A 3 -30.50 8.01 0.04
C LYS A 3 -29.70 9.30 0.27
N SER A 4 -30.38 10.45 0.32
CA SER A 4 -29.81 11.76 0.61
C SER A 4 -29.22 11.88 2.02
N THR A 5 -29.86 11.26 3.03
CA THR A 5 -29.41 11.37 4.43
C THR A 5 -28.16 10.54 4.69
N ALA A 6 -28.02 9.37 4.04
CA ALA A 6 -26.85 8.50 4.19
C ALA A 6 -25.58 9.09 3.55
N ALA A 7 -25.72 9.79 2.42
CA ALA A 7 -24.60 10.47 1.77
C ALA A 7 -24.09 11.65 2.62
N ALA A 8 -24.98 12.41 3.25
CA ALA A 8 -24.60 13.51 4.13
C ALA A 8 -23.83 13.02 5.37
N THR A 9 -24.27 11.93 6.00
CA THR A 9 -23.58 11.35 7.18
C THR A 9 -22.24 10.71 6.82
N ALA A 10 -22.11 10.13 5.62
CA ALA A 10 -20.85 9.58 5.15
C ALA A 10 -19.83 10.69 4.87
N THR A 11 -20.25 11.79 4.24
CA THR A 11 -19.41 12.95 3.98
C THR A 11 -18.97 13.62 5.29
N GLU A 12 -19.87 13.84 6.24
CA GLU A 12 -19.55 14.42 7.55
C GLU A 12 -18.55 13.58 8.35
N LYS A 13 -18.71 12.24 8.35
CA LYS A 13 -17.75 11.31 8.98
C LYS A 13 -16.45 11.16 8.20
N VAL A 14 -16.37 11.58 6.95
CA VAL A 14 -15.10 11.62 6.20
C VAL A 14 -14.40 12.94 6.53
N THR A 15 -15.11 14.06 6.52
CA THR A 15 -14.58 15.40 6.86
C THR A 15 -13.99 15.44 8.26
N THR A 16 -14.71 14.96 9.29
CA THR A 16 -14.23 14.95 10.69
C THR A 16 -12.97 14.10 10.88
N TRP A 17 -12.78 13.06 10.07
CA TRP A 17 -11.59 12.22 10.12
C TRP A 17 -10.42 12.81 9.32
N VAL A 18 -10.71 13.46 8.19
CA VAL A 18 -9.73 14.23 7.43
C VAL A 18 -9.20 15.39 8.29
N ASP A 19 -10.07 16.05 9.05
CA ASP A 19 -9.67 17.16 9.93
C ASP A 19 -8.89 16.67 11.15
N LYS A 20 -9.23 15.51 11.72
CA LYS A 20 -8.38 14.84 12.72
C LYS A 20 -7.03 14.44 12.14
N PHE A 21 -6.99 13.90 10.93
CA PHE A 21 -5.73 13.57 10.26
C PHE A 21 -4.88 14.82 10.03
N LYS A 22 -5.47 15.91 9.52
CA LYS A 22 -4.82 17.23 9.39
C LYS A 22 -4.29 17.77 10.72
N SER A 23 -4.91 17.42 11.85
CA SER A 23 -4.39 17.81 13.17
C SER A 23 -3.18 16.98 13.62
N TYR A 24 -3.10 15.71 13.20
CA TYR A 24 -1.95 14.83 13.50
C TYR A 24 -0.77 15.07 12.54
N THR A 25 -1.06 15.37 11.29
CA THR A 25 -0.09 15.80 10.29
C THR A 25 -0.16 17.31 10.22
N ASN A 26 0.65 18.06 10.95
CA ASN A 26 0.80 19.52 10.77
C ASN A 26 1.12 19.84 9.29
N LEU A 27 0.08 19.95 8.45
CA LEU A 27 0.14 20.11 7.00
C LEU A 27 0.41 21.57 6.61
N ASP A 28 0.22 22.50 7.55
CA ASP A 28 0.52 23.92 7.35
C ASP A 28 2.03 24.12 7.11
N GLY A 29 2.89 23.31 7.76
CA GLY A 29 4.33 23.27 7.48
C GLY A 29 4.75 22.38 6.30
N PHE A 30 3.81 21.70 5.65
CA PHE A 30 4.06 20.78 4.54
C PHE A 30 3.94 21.48 3.18
N SER A 31 3.05 22.48 3.06
CA SER A 31 2.98 23.33 1.85
C SER A 31 4.13 24.34 1.78
N GLU A 32 4.60 24.83 2.94
CA GLU A 32 5.63 25.87 3.03
C GLU A 32 7.06 25.31 2.82
N ARG A 33 7.27 24.01 3.04
CA ARG A 33 8.57 23.33 2.86
C ARG A 33 8.76 22.68 1.50
N PHE A 34 7.69 22.53 0.72
CA PHE A 34 7.76 21.87 -0.57
C PHE A 34 7.48 22.87 -1.69
N ASN A 35 8.56 23.36 -2.29
CA ASN A 35 8.57 23.97 -3.61
C ASN A 35 8.26 22.88 -4.65
N ILE A 36 7.03 22.34 -4.65
CA ILE A 36 6.64 21.18 -5.45
C ILE A 36 6.70 21.56 -6.93
N SER A 37 7.71 21.02 -7.63
CA SER A 37 7.73 21.01 -9.10
C SER A 37 6.51 20.24 -9.61
N SER A 38 5.87 20.70 -10.68
CA SER A 38 4.66 20.07 -11.25
C SER A 38 4.82 18.57 -11.55
N GLN A 39 6.05 18.10 -11.78
CA GLN A 39 6.35 16.67 -11.94
C GLN A 39 6.13 15.86 -10.65
N GLN A 40 6.57 16.35 -9.49
CA GLN A 40 6.40 15.66 -8.21
C GLN A 40 4.94 15.59 -7.79
N PHE A 41 4.15 16.60 -8.15
CA PHE A 41 2.70 16.61 -7.89
C PHE A 41 1.95 15.52 -8.64
N ILE A 42 2.29 15.32 -9.92
CA ILE A 42 1.71 14.27 -10.77
C ILE A 42 2.04 12.89 -10.22
N GLU A 43 3.29 12.69 -9.80
CA GLU A 43 3.74 11.44 -9.20
C GLU A 43 2.97 11.15 -7.90
N VAL A 44 2.87 12.12 -7.00
CA VAL A 44 2.10 12.02 -5.75
C VAL A 44 0.64 11.63 -6.00
N ILE A 45 -0.04 12.25 -6.97
CA ILE A 45 -1.43 11.92 -7.30
C ILE A 45 -1.55 10.51 -7.91
N ALA A 46 -0.61 10.12 -8.76
CA ALA A 46 -0.60 8.78 -9.35
C ALA A 46 -0.46 7.70 -8.26
N TYR A 47 0.48 7.87 -7.34
CA TYR A 47 0.66 6.95 -6.21
C TYR A 47 -0.55 6.95 -5.26
N LEU A 48 -1.16 8.12 -5.02
CA LEU A 48 -2.40 8.21 -4.23
C LEU A 48 -3.55 7.44 -4.91
N GLY A 49 -3.72 7.62 -6.22
CA GLY A 49 -4.76 6.93 -6.99
C GLY A 49 -4.57 5.42 -7.00
N VAL A 50 -3.35 4.94 -7.28
CA VAL A 50 -3.04 3.50 -7.23
C VAL A 50 -3.29 2.93 -5.84
N ALA A 51 -2.81 3.61 -4.79
CA ALA A 51 -3.02 3.16 -3.43
C ALA A 51 -4.49 3.14 -3.04
N PHE A 52 -5.29 4.10 -3.51
CA PHE A 52 -6.74 4.11 -3.34
C PHE A 52 -7.41 2.89 -3.97
N PHE A 53 -7.08 2.56 -5.22
CA PHE A 53 -7.63 1.36 -5.86
C PHE A 53 -7.20 0.08 -5.14
N VAL A 54 -5.93 -0.01 -4.74
CA VAL A 54 -5.41 -1.14 -3.97
C VAL A 54 -6.17 -1.28 -2.65
N GLY A 55 -6.33 -0.21 -1.88
CA GLY A 55 -7.08 -0.22 -0.62
C GLY A 55 -8.55 -0.60 -0.80
N PHE A 56 -9.20 -0.09 -1.85
CA PHE A 56 -10.58 -0.41 -2.20
C PHE A 56 -10.77 -1.90 -2.52
N ILE A 57 -9.91 -2.46 -3.37
CA ILE A 57 -9.93 -3.89 -3.70
C ILE A 57 -9.60 -4.72 -2.45
N PHE A 58 -8.65 -4.26 -1.64
CA PHE A 58 -8.21 -4.98 -0.45
C PHE A 58 -9.34 -5.16 0.57
N LYS A 59 -10.20 -4.17 0.81
CA LYS A 59 -11.33 -4.38 1.75
C LYS A 59 -12.27 -5.50 1.28
N LYS A 60 -12.67 -5.46 0.01
CA LYS A 60 -13.65 -6.39 -0.55
C LYS A 60 -13.10 -7.80 -0.76
N TYR A 61 -11.83 -7.91 -1.14
CA TYR A 61 -11.19 -9.17 -1.51
C TYR A 61 -10.06 -9.61 -0.57
N SER A 62 -9.83 -8.94 0.56
CA SER A 62 -8.76 -9.27 1.52
C SER A 62 -8.69 -10.76 1.82
N ARG A 63 -9.82 -11.37 2.17
CA ARG A 63 -9.89 -12.81 2.45
C ARG A 63 -9.57 -13.64 1.20
N SER A 64 -10.17 -13.35 0.06
CA SER A 64 -9.96 -14.11 -1.18
C SER A 64 -8.53 -14.00 -1.71
N ILE A 65 -7.93 -12.81 -1.65
CA ILE A 65 -6.55 -12.57 -2.09
C ILE A 65 -5.60 -13.29 -1.15
N ILE A 66 -5.73 -13.12 0.17
CA ILE A 66 -4.84 -13.78 1.14
C ILE A 66 -4.96 -15.29 1.04
N ILE A 67 -6.18 -15.83 0.98
CA ILE A 67 -6.41 -17.28 0.84
C ILE A 67 -5.85 -17.78 -0.50
N GLY A 68 -6.05 -17.05 -1.60
CA GLY A 68 -5.51 -17.42 -2.91
C GLY A 68 -3.98 -17.41 -2.94
N LEU A 69 -3.36 -16.41 -2.32
CA LEU A 69 -1.90 -16.28 -2.25
C LEU A 69 -1.30 -17.41 -1.40
N ILE A 70 -1.91 -17.71 -0.25
CA ILE A 70 -1.51 -18.87 0.57
C ILE A 70 -1.72 -20.18 -0.20
N ALA A 71 -2.85 -20.35 -0.89
CA ALA A 71 -3.14 -21.55 -1.66
C ALA A 71 -2.15 -21.77 -2.80
N ILE A 72 -1.72 -20.70 -3.49
CA ILE A 72 -0.68 -20.76 -4.52
C ILE A 72 0.65 -21.20 -3.91
N VAL A 73 1.06 -20.61 -2.79
CA VAL A 73 2.31 -20.98 -2.12
C VAL A 73 2.27 -22.45 -1.67
N VAL A 74 1.17 -22.89 -1.06
CA VAL A 74 0.99 -24.28 -0.64
C VAL A 74 0.98 -25.23 -1.84
N ALA A 75 0.31 -24.86 -2.93
CA ALA A 75 0.28 -25.66 -4.15
C ALA A 75 1.67 -25.80 -4.78
N LEU A 76 2.48 -24.73 -4.80
CA LEU A 76 3.85 -24.76 -5.30
C LEU A 76 4.75 -25.65 -4.44
N VAL A 77 4.68 -25.52 -3.11
CA VAL A 77 5.44 -26.37 -2.17
C VAL A 77 5.03 -27.84 -2.30
N PHE A 78 3.73 -28.11 -2.49
CA PHE A 78 3.24 -29.47 -2.70
C PHE A 78 3.69 -30.03 -4.05
N LEU A 79 3.70 -29.24 -5.12
CA LEU A 79 4.22 -29.64 -6.43
C LEU A 79 5.72 -29.95 -6.41
N GLU A 80 6.49 -29.19 -5.61
CA GLU A 80 7.92 -29.45 -5.38
C GLU A 80 8.13 -30.76 -4.61
N ALA A 81 7.34 -31.01 -3.55
CA ALA A 81 7.43 -32.24 -2.75
C ALA A 81 7.11 -33.52 -3.54
N PHE A 82 6.33 -33.41 -4.62
CA PHE A 82 6.01 -34.51 -5.52
C PHE A 82 6.98 -34.64 -6.71
N GLU A 83 8.06 -33.83 -6.75
CA GLU A 83 9.06 -33.79 -7.82
C GLU A 83 8.50 -33.51 -9.23
N ILE A 84 7.24 -33.03 -9.32
CA ILE A 84 6.59 -32.70 -10.60
C ILE A 84 7.15 -31.37 -11.15
N VAL A 85 7.52 -30.44 -10.25
CA VAL A 85 8.14 -29.16 -10.60
C VAL A 85 9.36 -28.94 -9.70
N THR A 86 10.55 -28.87 -10.30
CA THR A 86 11.77 -28.49 -9.58
C THR A 86 11.83 -26.97 -9.49
N ILE A 87 11.70 -26.44 -8.28
CA ILE A 87 11.82 -25.01 -8.03
C ILE A 87 13.31 -24.64 -8.05
N ASP A 88 13.74 -23.92 -9.09
CA ASP A 88 15.09 -23.33 -9.11
C ASP A 88 15.12 -22.12 -8.16
N TRP A 89 15.48 -22.40 -6.91
CA TRP A 89 15.66 -21.41 -5.87
C TRP A 89 16.70 -20.34 -6.23
N VAL A 90 17.63 -20.61 -7.14
CA VAL A 90 18.65 -19.64 -7.59
C VAL A 90 18.02 -18.59 -8.51
N GLN A 91 17.20 -19.02 -9.47
CA GLN A 91 16.47 -18.10 -10.35
C GLN A 91 15.39 -17.31 -9.60
N LEU A 92 14.64 -17.96 -8.70
CA LEU A 92 13.67 -17.25 -7.86
C LEU A 92 14.31 -16.17 -7.01
N ARG A 93 15.52 -16.42 -6.48
CA ARG A 93 16.28 -15.41 -5.72
C ARG A 93 16.75 -14.26 -6.60
N GLN A 94 17.17 -14.54 -7.84
CA GLN A 94 17.51 -13.48 -8.80
C GLN A 94 16.29 -12.65 -9.20
N MET A 95 15.12 -13.26 -9.37
CA MET A 95 13.88 -12.56 -9.73
C MET A 95 13.27 -11.79 -8.55
N THR A 96 13.39 -12.29 -7.33
CA THR A 96 12.91 -11.63 -6.11
C THR A 96 13.89 -10.59 -5.56
N GLY A 97 15.15 -10.61 -6.02
CA GLY A 97 16.19 -9.70 -5.55
C GLY A 97 16.67 -9.96 -4.12
N VAL A 98 16.28 -11.08 -3.52
CA VAL A 98 16.65 -11.46 -2.14
C VAL A 98 17.91 -12.33 -2.21
N HIS A 99 19.04 -11.78 -1.79
CA HIS A 99 20.29 -12.53 -1.71
C HIS A 99 20.30 -13.46 -0.47
N PRO A 100 20.99 -14.61 -0.52
CA PRO A 100 21.07 -15.54 0.61
C PRO A 100 21.66 -14.96 1.90
N GLN A 101 22.34 -13.82 1.78
CA GLN A 101 23.01 -13.08 2.84
C GLN A 101 22.22 -11.84 3.29
N ASP A 102 21.08 -11.57 2.66
CA ASP A 102 20.16 -10.53 3.11
C ASP A 102 19.48 -10.99 4.38
N THR A 103 19.87 -10.36 5.49
CA THR A 103 19.21 -10.58 6.78
C THR A 103 17.87 -9.84 6.77
N ILE A 104 16.86 -10.39 7.47
CA ILE A 104 15.55 -9.72 7.61
C ILE A 104 15.72 -8.27 8.09
N SER A 105 16.66 -8.04 9.02
CA SER A 105 17.01 -6.70 9.50
C SER A 105 17.55 -5.78 8.42
N GLY A 106 18.38 -6.29 7.49
CA GLY A 106 18.96 -5.53 6.38
C GLY A 106 17.92 -5.11 5.34
N LEU A 107 17.00 -6.01 5.01
CA LEU A 107 15.86 -5.72 4.14
C LEU A 107 14.97 -4.64 4.78
N ILE A 108 14.62 -4.78 6.06
CA ILE A 108 13.80 -3.79 6.77
C ILE A 108 14.49 -2.43 6.78
N SER A 109 15.80 -2.36 7.03
CA SER A 109 16.53 -1.08 6.99
C SER A 109 16.50 -0.45 5.59
N MET A 110 16.63 -1.24 4.52
CA MET A 110 16.54 -0.74 3.15
C MET A 110 15.15 -0.16 2.85
N TRP A 111 14.07 -0.87 3.23
CA TRP A 111 12.70 -0.36 3.05
C TRP A 111 12.43 0.90 3.88
N VAL A 112 12.97 0.97 5.10
CA VAL A 112 12.86 2.15 5.97
C VAL A 112 13.64 3.33 5.41
N GLU A 113 14.82 3.10 4.83
CA GLU A 113 15.62 4.13 4.19
C GLU A 113 14.95 4.65 2.91
N LEU A 114 14.35 3.76 2.12
CA LEU A 114 13.55 4.13 0.95
C LEU A 114 12.35 4.99 1.36
N ALA A 115 11.68 4.63 2.46
CA ALA A 115 10.56 5.38 3.02
C ALA A 115 10.97 6.75 3.56
N ARG A 116 12.16 6.86 4.17
CA ARG A 116 12.72 8.15 4.63
C ARG A 116 13.05 9.07 3.47
N THR A 117 13.62 8.51 2.39
CA THR A 117 14.00 9.27 1.20
C THR A 117 12.79 9.82 0.44
N HIS A 118 11.68 9.07 0.38
CA HIS A 118 10.47 9.44 -0.37
C HIS A 118 9.25 9.64 0.53
N ILE A 119 9.43 10.37 1.63
CA ILE A 119 8.40 10.53 2.66
C ILE A 119 7.07 11.09 2.10
N MET A 120 7.16 11.94 1.08
CA MET A 120 6.01 12.53 0.39
C MET A 120 5.14 11.45 -0.29
N LEU A 121 5.77 10.53 -1.02
CA LEU A 121 5.10 9.45 -1.73
C LEU A 121 4.48 8.45 -0.75
N VAL A 122 5.19 8.17 0.34
CA VAL A 122 4.70 7.26 1.40
C VAL A 122 3.45 7.83 2.05
N ILE A 123 3.43 9.12 2.38
CA ILE A 123 2.25 9.77 2.97
C ILE A 123 1.07 9.74 1.99
N SER A 124 1.29 10.05 0.71
CA SER A 124 0.22 10.00 -0.29
C SER A 124 -0.32 8.59 -0.53
N MET A 125 0.55 7.59 -0.47
CA MET A 125 0.19 6.19 -0.61
C MET A 125 -0.63 5.71 0.60
N ILE A 126 -0.21 6.06 1.83
CA ILE A 126 -0.96 5.73 3.05
C ILE A 126 -2.35 6.38 3.02
N LEU A 127 -2.42 7.65 2.63
CA LEU A 127 -3.68 8.39 2.50
C LEU A 127 -4.60 7.75 1.46
N GLY A 128 -4.09 7.51 0.25
CA GLY A 128 -4.84 6.86 -0.81
C GLY A 128 -5.38 5.50 -0.35
N PHE A 129 -4.52 4.65 0.21
CA PHE A 129 -4.88 3.35 0.72
C PHE A 129 -5.96 3.40 1.80
N PHE A 130 -5.84 4.30 2.78
CA PHE A 130 -6.80 4.37 3.89
C PHE A 130 -8.17 4.87 3.42
N ILE A 131 -8.20 5.84 2.52
CA ILE A 131 -9.44 6.33 1.91
C ILE A 131 -10.07 5.20 1.07
N GLY A 132 -9.27 4.53 0.23
CA GLY A 132 -9.71 3.40 -0.59
C GLY A 132 -10.28 2.27 0.25
N TYR A 133 -9.56 1.87 1.30
CA TYR A 133 -9.98 0.86 2.25
C TYR A 133 -11.24 1.25 3.02
N LYS A 134 -11.47 2.54 3.33
CA LYS A 134 -12.72 2.93 3.98
C LYS A 134 -13.91 2.88 3.01
N VAL A 135 -13.69 3.30 1.76
CA VAL A 135 -14.72 3.40 0.71
C VAL A 135 -15.10 2.04 0.10
N GLY A 136 -14.15 1.11 -0.01
CA GLY A 136 -14.39 -0.29 -0.44
C GLY A 136 -15.27 -1.09 0.50
#